data_AF-A0A940IWJ8-F1
#
_entry.id   AF-A0A940IWJ8-F1
#
_cell.length_a   1.000
_cell.length_b   1.000
_cell.length_c   1.000
_cell.angle_alpha   90.00
_cell.angle_beta   90.00
_cell.angle_gamma   90.00
#
_symmetry.space_group_name_H-M   'P 1'
#
loop_
_entity.id
_entity.type
_entity.pdbx_description
1 polymer ?
#
loop_
_entity_poly.entity_id
_entity_poly.type
_entity_poly.pdbx_seq_one_letter_code
_entity_poly.pdbx_strand_id
1 'polypeptide(L)'
;MKIKSQKDFFSGVMFAVVGVAFAWGATTYNVGTGARMGPGYFPLMLGILMAIIGLAIMFTGLTVETVDGEKIGKWAWKQVVYIIGANLAFGVLLGGLPSIGVPAMGMIIAIYALVIISSLAGH
;
A
#
# COMPACT_ATOMS: atom_id res chain seq x y z
N MET A 1 29.14 5.47 -2.15
CA MET A 1 28.43 4.20 -1.89
C MET A 1 27.90 3.66 -3.20
N LYS A 2 28.10 2.38 -3.50
CA LYS A 2 27.43 1.70 -4.63
C LYS A 2 26.15 1.05 -4.10
N ILE A 3 25.02 1.23 -4.78
CA ILE A 3 23.77 0.54 -4.44
C ILE A 3 23.96 -0.95 -4.72
N LYS A 4 23.75 -1.79 -3.70
CA LYS A 4 23.97 -3.24 -3.76
C LYS A 4 22.70 -4.01 -4.12
N SER A 5 21.52 -3.50 -3.79
CA SER A 5 20.22 -3.92 -4.34
C SER A 5 19.41 -2.69 -4.71
N GLN A 6 19.10 -2.51 -6.00
CA GLN A 6 18.26 -1.39 -6.43
C GLN A 6 16.82 -1.54 -5.93
N LYS A 7 16.26 -2.75 -6.00
CA LYS A 7 14.90 -3.03 -5.49
C LYS A 7 14.75 -2.65 -4.01
N ASP A 8 15.66 -3.11 -3.16
CA ASP A 8 15.59 -2.82 -1.72
C ASP A 8 15.82 -1.34 -1.44
N PHE A 9 16.82 -0.73 -2.09
CA PHE A 9 17.08 0.69 -1.89
C PHE A 9 15.86 1.55 -2.24
N PHE A 10 15.28 1.37 -3.43
CA PHE A 10 14.16 2.19 -3.88
C PHE A 10 12.84 1.85 -3.18
N SER A 11 12.61 0.59 -2.79
CA SER A 11 11.45 0.23 -1.95
C SER A 11 11.58 0.82 -0.55
N GLY A 12 12.77 0.77 0.06
CA GLY A 12 13.06 1.40 1.34
C GLY A 12 12.85 2.92 1.30
N VAL A 13 13.30 3.59 0.25
CA VAL A 13 13.01 5.02 0.01
C VAL A 13 11.50 5.27 -0.10
N MET A 14 10.76 4.44 -0.83
CA MET A 14 9.31 4.57 -0.95
C MET A 14 8.60 4.43 0.40
N PHE A 15 8.92 3.40 1.18
CA PHE A 15 8.37 3.23 2.53
C PHE A 15 8.73 4.39 3.47
N ALA A 16 9.97 4.88 3.39
CA ALA A 16 10.43 6.01 4.20
C ALA A 16 9.66 7.30 3.88
N VAL A 17 9.54 7.64 2.59
CA VAL A 17 8.84 8.86 2.14
C VAL A 17 7.35 8.80 2.47
N VAL A 18 6.70 7.67 2.17
CA VAL A 18 5.26 7.50 2.48
C VAL A 18 5.05 7.51 3.99
N GLY A 19 5.88 6.82 4.77
CA GLY A 19 5.79 6.81 6.23
C GLY A 19 5.93 8.21 6.84
N VAL A 20 6.93 8.99 6.39
CA VAL A 20 7.12 10.38 6.81
C VAL A 20 5.92 11.26 6.41
N ALA A 21 5.38 11.10 5.20
CA ALA A 21 4.21 11.85 4.76
C ALA A 21 2.97 11.54 5.61
N PHE A 22 2.73 10.27 5.97
CA PHE A 22 1.66 9.88 6.88
C PHE A 22 1.88 10.41 8.29
N ALA A 23 3.09 10.29 8.83
CA ALA A 23 3.42 10.82 10.15
C ALA A 23 3.24 12.33 10.23
N TRP A 24 3.73 13.06 9.22
CA TRP A 24 3.55 14.51 9.11
C TRP A 24 2.07 14.88 8.96
N GLY A 25 1.36 14.25 8.03
CA GLY A 25 -0.07 14.52 7.80
C GLY A 25 -0.93 14.19 9.03
N ALA A 26 -0.54 13.20 9.83
CA ALA A 26 -1.24 12.88 11.06
C ALA A 26 -1.14 13.98 12.12
N THR A 27 -0.09 14.82 12.08
CA THR A 27 0.08 15.93 13.02
C THR A 27 -0.96 17.04 12.86
N THR A 28 -1.63 17.13 11.71
CA THR A 28 -2.76 18.07 11.51
C THR A 28 -4.07 17.57 12.13
N TYR A 29 -4.11 16.34 12.62
CA TYR A 29 -5.26 15.75 13.30
C TYR A 29 -5.01 15.65 14.81
N ASN A 30 -6.10 15.58 15.59
CA ASN A 30 -5.98 15.26 17.00
C ASN A 30 -5.52 13.80 17.17
N VAL A 31 -4.35 13.62 17.78
CA VAL A 31 -3.77 12.30 18.06
C VAL A 31 -4.42 11.67 19.30
N GLY A 32 -4.92 12.48 20.24
CA GLY A 32 -5.48 11.99 21.50
C GLY A 32 -4.41 11.35 22.39
N THR A 33 -4.79 10.31 23.14
CA THR A 33 -3.89 9.55 24.02
C THR A 33 -3.97 8.06 23.69
N GLY A 34 -3.03 7.25 24.18
CA GLY A 34 -3.06 5.80 23.96
C GLY A 34 -4.35 5.12 24.46
N ALA A 35 -5.01 5.69 25.47
CA ALA A 35 -6.29 5.19 26.01
C ALA A 35 -7.52 5.74 25.26
N ARG A 36 -7.38 6.85 24.53
CA ARG A 36 -8.42 7.47 23.71
C ARG A 36 -7.80 7.98 22.43
N MET A 37 -7.61 7.05 21.49
CA MET A 37 -6.95 7.32 20.22
C MET A 37 -7.81 8.26 19.38
N GLY A 38 -7.24 9.41 19.01
CA GLY A 38 -7.83 10.31 18.04
C GLY A 38 -7.59 9.84 16.61
N PRO A 39 -8.23 10.48 15.60
CA PRO A 39 -8.11 10.09 14.19
C PRO A 39 -6.66 10.14 13.66
N GLY A 40 -5.79 10.96 14.26
CA GLY A 40 -4.37 11.03 13.90
C GLY A 40 -3.49 9.91 14.50
N TYR A 41 -3.95 9.18 15.52
CA TYR A 41 -3.10 8.22 16.25
C TYR A 41 -2.59 7.09 15.36
N PHE A 42 -3.51 6.43 14.65
CA PHE A 42 -3.16 5.30 13.80
C PHE A 42 -2.28 5.71 12.60
N PRO A 43 -2.63 6.75 11.82
CA PRO A 43 -1.75 7.26 10.76
C PRO A 43 -0.36 7.66 11.24
N LEU A 44 -0.25 8.29 12.43
CA LEU A 44 1.04 8.68 13.00
C LEU A 44 1.90 7.46 13.33
N MET A 45 1.35 6.50 14.09
CA MET A 45 2.11 5.33 14.53
C MET A 45 2.51 4.45 13.35
N LEU A 46 1.58 4.22 12.41
CA LEU A 46 1.84 3.48 11.18
C LEU A 46 2.90 4.19 10.33
N GLY A 47 2.80 5.51 10.17
CA GLY A 47 3.77 6.31 9.43
C GLY A 47 5.19 6.23 10.01
N ILE A 48 5.33 6.32 11.33
CA ILE A 48 6.62 6.17 12.02
C ILE A 48 7.20 4.77 11.81
N LEU A 49 6.40 3.72 11.99
CA LEU A 49 6.84 2.33 11.77
C LEU A 49 7.27 2.10 10.32
N MET A 50 6.48 2.58 9.35
CA MET A 50 6.83 2.52 7.93
C MET A 50 8.14 3.25 7.64
N ALA A 51 8.35 4.43 8.25
CA ALA A 51 9.57 5.19 8.07
C ALA A 51 10.80 4.44 8.59
N ILE A 52 10.72 3.86 9.79
CA ILE A 52 11.81 3.08 10.39
C ILE A 52 12.13 1.84 9.55
N ILE A 53 11.11 1.08 9.14
CA ILE A 53 11.28 -0.12 8.32
C ILE A 53 11.85 0.26 6.95
N GLY A 54 11.35 1.34 6.33
CA GLY A 54 11.86 1.84 5.06
C GLY A 54 13.34 2.22 5.12
N LEU A 55 13.76 2.92 6.19
CA LEU A 55 15.16 3.25 6.42
C LEU A 55 16.03 1.99 6.64
N ALA A 56 15.52 0.99 7.36
CA ALA A 56 16.21 -0.28 7.54
C ALA A 56 16.41 -1.02 6.20
N ILE A 57 15.37 -1.12 5.37
CA ILE A 57 15.45 -1.74 4.03
C ILE A 57 16.37 -0.94 3.10
N MET A 58 16.31 0.39 3.16
CA MET A 58 17.22 1.24 2.39
C MET A 58 18.68 0.97 2.77
N PHE A 59 18.95 0.81 4.07
CA PHE A 59 20.28 0.49 4.58
C PHE A 59 20.75 -0.92 4.16
N THR A 60 19.87 -1.92 4.17
CA THR A 60 20.21 -3.27 3.67
C THR A 60 20.54 -3.23 2.18
N GLY A 61 19.80 -2.45 1.38
CA GLY A 61 20.08 -2.25 -0.05
C GLY A 61 21.43 -1.59 -0.36
N LEU A 62 22.07 -0.96 0.63
CA LEU A 62 23.42 -0.37 0.52
C LEU A 62 24.52 -1.27 1.09
N THR A 63 24.21 -2.14 2.04
CA THR A 63 25.20 -2.92 2.82
C THR A 63 25.26 -4.39 2.47
N VAL A 64 24.13 -5.00 2.10
CA VAL A 64 24.04 -6.44 1.77
C VAL A 64 24.40 -6.64 0.30
N GLU A 65 25.42 -7.47 0.04
CA GLU A 65 25.80 -7.78 -1.34
C GLU A 65 24.77 -8.70 -2.00
N THR A 66 24.32 -8.31 -3.19
CA THR A 66 23.50 -9.17 -4.05
C THR A 66 24.28 -9.56 -5.29
N VAL A 67 24.03 -10.77 -5.79
CA VAL A 67 24.79 -11.38 -6.90
C VAL A 67 24.69 -10.54 -8.18
N ASP A 68 23.53 -9.91 -8.43
CA ASP A 68 23.24 -9.19 -9.69
C ASP A 68 22.82 -7.73 -9.50
N GLY A 69 22.94 -7.17 -8.30
CA GLY A 69 22.51 -5.80 -8.00
C GLY A 69 20.98 -5.60 -7.95
N GLU A 70 20.21 -6.67 -8.19
CA GLU A 70 18.74 -6.73 -8.23
C GLU A 70 18.11 -5.47 -8.84
N LYS A 71 18.30 -5.30 -10.15
CA LYS A 71 17.73 -4.15 -10.87
C LYS A 71 16.21 -4.11 -10.74
N ILE A 72 15.66 -2.90 -10.71
CA ILE A 72 14.22 -2.70 -10.77
C ILE A 72 13.70 -3.30 -12.09
N GLY A 73 12.73 -4.21 -11.97
CA GLY A 73 12.10 -4.86 -13.12
C GLY A 73 11.11 -3.94 -13.84
N LYS A 74 10.38 -4.51 -14.81
CA LYS A 74 9.28 -3.80 -15.47
C LYS A 74 8.16 -3.49 -14.46
N TRP A 75 7.45 -2.41 -14.70
CA TRP A 75 6.27 -2.06 -13.92
C TRP A 75 5.17 -3.11 -14.08
N ALA A 76 4.58 -3.49 -12.95
CA ALA A 76 3.56 -4.52 -12.81
C ALA A 76 2.15 -3.99 -13.19
N TRP A 77 2.01 -3.40 -14.38
CA TRP A 77 0.77 -2.74 -14.82
C TRP A 77 -0.45 -3.64 -14.79
N LYS A 78 -0.28 -4.91 -15.16
CA LYS A 78 -1.33 -5.93 -15.10
C LYS A 78 -1.87 -6.05 -13.67
N GLN A 79 -0.98 -6.24 -12.71
CA GLN A 79 -1.30 -6.38 -11.29
C GLN A 79 -1.97 -5.11 -10.75
N VAL A 80 -1.44 -3.94 -11.08
CA VAL A 80 -2.00 -2.65 -10.67
C VAL A 80 -3.45 -2.52 -11.15
N VAL A 81 -3.72 -2.80 -12.43
CA VAL A 81 -5.07 -2.70 -12.99
C VAL A 81 -6.03 -3.70 -12.34
N TYR A 82 -5.64 -4.96 -12.17
CA TYR A 82 -6.52 -5.96 -11.56
C TYR A 82 -6.82 -5.67 -10.09
N ILE A 83 -5.84 -5.26 -9.29
CA ILE A 83 -6.06 -4.99 -7.86
C ILE A 83 -6.91 -3.74 -7.65
N ILE A 84 -6.66 -2.67 -8.41
CA ILE A 84 -7.50 -1.46 -8.35
C ILE A 84 -8.90 -1.77 -8.86
N GLY A 85 -9.00 -2.46 -10.01
CA GLY A 85 -10.28 -2.86 -10.59
C GLY A 85 -11.10 -3.76 -9.66
N ALA A 86 -10.46 -4.69 -8.95
CA ALA A 86 -11.12 -5.56 -7.99
C ALA A 86 -11.71 -4.76 -6.82
N ASN A 87 -10.97 -3.79 -6.27
CA ASN A 87 -11.46 -2.92 -5.20
C ASN A 87 -12.62 -2.02 -5.65
N LEU A 88 -12.53 -1.46 -6.86
CA LEU A 88 -13.62 -0.67 -7.45
C LEU A 88 -14.87 -1.53 -7.67
N ALA A 89 -14.70 -2.72 -8.25
CA ALA A 89 -15.79 -3.67 -8.44
C ALA A 89 -16.43 -4.07 -7.11
N PHE A 90 -15.61 -4.35 -6.08
CA PHE A 90 -16.11 -4.67 -4.73
C PHE A 90 -16.96 -3.53 -4.17
N GLY A 91 -16.49 -2.28 -4.23
CA GLY A 91 -17.23 -1.11 -3.75
C GLY A 91 -18.57 -0.93 -4.48
N VAL A 92 -18.55 -1.04 -5.81
CA VAL A 92 -19.76 -0.92 -6.66
C VAL A 92 -20.76 -2.05 -6.37
N LEU A 93 -20.29 -3.29 -6.21
CA LEU A 93 -21.18 -4.43 -5.96
C LEU A 93 -21.73 -4.43 -4.53
N LEU A 94 -20.93 -3.97 -3.56
CA LEU A 94 -21.35 -3.91 -2.17
C LEU A 94 -22.37 -2.79 -1.93
N GLY A 95 -22.07 -1.57 -2.38
CA GLY A 95 -22.89 -0.38 -2.11
C GLY A 95 -23.87 -0.01 -3.22
N GLY A 96 -23.76 -0.64 -4.39
CA GLY A 96 -24.41 -0.18 -5.61
C GLY A 96 -23.74 1.07 -6.17
N LEU A 97 -24.13 1.45 -7.39
CA LEU A 97 -23.72 2.71 -8.01
C LEU A 97 -24.94 3.39 -8.64
N PRO A 98 -25.65 4.26 -7.87
CA PRO A 98 -26.89 4.90 -8.31
C PRO A 98 -26.74 5.76 -9.57
N SER A 99 -25.55 6.35 -9.79
CA SER A 99 -25.27 7.21 -10.95
C SER A 99 -25.36 6.48 -12.30
N ILE A 100 -25.20 5.17 -12.31
CA ILE A 100 -25.32 4.32 -13.50
C ILE A 100 -26.42 3.26 -13.35
N GLY A 101 -27.27 3.38 -12.31
CA GLY A 101 -28.41 2.48 -12.07
C GLY A 101 -28.04 1.08 -11.59
N VAL A 102 -26.83 0.85 -11.09
CA VAL A 102 -26.43 -0.47 -10.57
C VAL A 102 -26.90 -0.63 -9.13
N PRO A 103 -27.79 -1.61 -8.81
CA PRO A 103 -28.22 -1.87 -7.45
C PRO A 103 -27.12 -2.55 -6.64
N ALA A 104 -27.19 -2.43 -5.31
CA ALA A 104 -26.31 -3.19 -4.43
C ALA A 104 -26.59 -4.69 -4.58
N MET A 105 -25.55 -5.46 -4.90
CA MET A 105 -25.61 -6.92 -5.07
C MET A 105 -25.26 -7.67 -3.78
N GLY A 106 -24.84 -6.96 -2.74
CA GLY A 106 -24.58 -7.49 -1.40
C GLY A 106 -23.19 -8.10 -1.24
N MET A 107 -22.88 -8.45 0.01
CA MET A 107 -21.52 -8.82 0.44
C MET A 107 -21.00 -10.10 -0.22
N ILE A 108 -21.85 -11.11 -0.39
CA ILE A 108 -21.43 -12.41 -0.96
C ILE A 108 -20.92 -12.21 -2.39
N ILE A 109 -21.73 -11.56 -3.25
CA ILE A 109 -21.37 -11.33 -4.66
C ILE A 109 -20.13 -10.43 -4.76
N ALA A 110 -20.05 -9.38 -3.95
CA ALA A 110 -18.90 -8.47 -3.93
C ALA A 110 -17.60 -9.21 -3.59
N ILE A 111 -17.59 -10.10 -2.59
CA ILE A 111 -16.41 -10.87 -2.20
C ILE A 111 -15.98 -11.82 -3.33
N TYR A 112 -16.92 -12.57 -3.93
CA TYR A 112 -16.58 -13.47 -5.04
C TYR A 112 -15.97 -12.71 -6.22
N ALA A 113 -16.56 -11.57 -6.60
CA ALA A 113 -16.02 -10.73 -7.66
C ALA A 113 -14.62 -10.21 -7.31
N LEU A 114 -14.42 -9.70 -6.08
CA LEU A 114 -13.11 -9.24 -5.60
C LEU A 114 -12.06 -10.34 -5.73
N VAL A 115 -12.35 -11.55 -5.25
CA VAL A 115 -11.42 -12.69 -5.25
C VAL A 115 -11.10 -13.14 -6.68
N ILE A 116 -12.11 -13.27 -7.55
CA ILE A 116 -11.91 -13.70 -8.94
C ILE A 116 -11.12 -12.65 -9.73
N ILE A 117 -11.42 -11.36 -9.58
CA ILE A 117 -10.72 -10.31 -10.32
C ILE A 117 -9.28 -10.18 -9.82
N SER A 118 -9.05 -10.27 -8.51
CA SER A 118 -7.70 -10.18 -7.94
C SER A 118 -6.85 -11.41 -8.23
N SER A 119 -7.42 -12.61 -8.36
CA SER A 119 -6.65 -13.81 -8.71
C SER A 119 -6.06 -13.75 -10.13
N LEU A 120 -6.69 -13.03 -11.05
CA LEU A 120 -6.18 -12.79 -12.41
C LEU A 120 -4.90 -11.94 -12.44
N ALA A 121 -4.53 -11.29 -11.33
CA ALA A 121 -3.26 -10.59 -11.18
C ALA A 121 -2.06 -11.54 -11.01
N GLY A 122 -2.30 -12.78 -10.55
CA GLY A 122 -1.24 -13.76 -10.26
C GLY A 122 -0.73 -14.53 -11.47
N HIS A 123 -1.46 -14.50 -12.58
CA HIS A 123 -1.08 -15.04 -13.90
C HIS A 123 -0.55 -13.93 -14.79
#